data_AF-A0AAD3NQN0-F1
#
_entry.id   AF-A0AAD3NQN0-F1
#
_cell.length_a   1.000
_cell.length_b   1.000
_cell.length_c   1.000
_cell.angle_alpha   90.00
_cell.angle_beta   90.00
_cell.angle_gamma   90.00
#
_symmetry.space_group_name_H-M   'P 1'
#
loop_
_entity.id
_entity.type
_entity.pdbx_description
1 polymer ?
#
loop_
_entity_poly.entity_id
_entity_poly.type
_entity_poly.pdbx_seq_one_letter_code
_entity_poly.pdbx_strand_id
1 'polypeptide(L)'
;MYSLRICGITDDEGEPEDDDEEDDDDEEEDDDEEVDEEEVEEEEEEEEEEEEEEEESSGNKLSTPASAPRPPDVSSFLSFPSPDKLLKLGDKRAFLIEQQVDVTDGTKTAEAFLKIASVYKEENKDVKNAVLDSIDTLLKKAFATPSFQGYSFVSSLLVLLGLIKSEDKVKPVLVVPGHLHALEHVVRQDYFPKENVAVLEAFMSR
;
A
#
# COMPACT_ATOMS: atom_id res chain seq x y z
N MET A 1 -27.33 24.65 -61.58
CA MET A 1 -28.61 23.99 -61.91
C MET A 1 -28.98 23.08 -60.73
N TYR A 2 -30.22 23.24 -60.27
CA TYR A 2 -30.94 22.64 -59.12
C TYR A 2 -30.82 21.09 -59.07
N SER A 3 -30.99 20.36 -57.95
CA SER A 3 -32.11 20.40 -56.99
C SER A 3 -31.82 19.48 -55.78
N LEU A 4 -32.26 19.88 -54.58
CA LEU A 4 -32.37 19.07 -53.36
C LEU A 4 -33.44 17.97 -53.50
N ARG A 5 -33.32 16.90 -52.70
CA ARG A 5 -34.47 16.23 -52.04
C ARG A 5 -34.10 15.74 -50.64
N ILE A 6 -34.61 16.46 -49.65
CA ILE A 6 -34.90 16.03 -48.29
C ILE A 6 -36.42 15.80 -48.23
N CYS A 7 -36.85 14.60 -47.84
CA CYS A 7 -38.25 14.23 -47.57
C CYS A 7 -38.22 12.89 -46.80
N GLY A 8 -38.89 12.67 -45.68
CA GLY A 8 -39.89 13.50 -45.01
C GLY A 8 -40.03 13.10 -43.54
N ILE A 9 -40.40 14.12 -42.77
CA ILE A 9 -41.08 14.08 -41.49
C ILE A 9 -42.43 13.36 -41.65
N THR A 10 -42.70 12.38 -40.78
CA THR A 10 -44.08 11.96 -40.51
C THR A 10 -44.33 12.14 -39.02
N ASP A 11 -45.12 13.18 -38.80
CA ASP A 11 -45.90 13.58 -37.64
C ASP A 11 -47.11 12.64 -37.51
N ASP A 12 -47.32 11.99 -36.37
CA ASP A 12 -48.62 11.39 -36.02
C ASP A 12 -48.76 11.23 -34.49
N GLU A 13 -49.90 11.72 -34.00
CA GLU A 13 -50.22 12.05 -32.62
C GLU A 13 -50.90 10.91 -31.85
N GLY A 14 -50.76 10.90 -30.52
CA GLY A 14 -51.74 10.24 -29.64
C GLY A 14 -51.20 9.80 -28.28
N GLU A 15 -51.43 10.61 -27.24
CA GLU A 15 -51.56 10.14 -25.85
C GLU A 15 -52.95 9.51 -25.64
N PRO A 16 -53.10 8.62 -24.64
CA PRO A 16 -53.62 9.10 -23.34
C PRO A 16 -52.90 8.53 -22.10
N GLU A 17 -53.00 9.32 -21.03
CA GLU A 17 -52.71 9.01 -19.62
C GLU A 17 -53.60 7.87 -19.08
N ASP A 18 -53.08 7.08 -18.13
CA ASP A 18 -53.85 6.59 -16.98
C ASP A 18 -52.89 6.12 -15.87
N ASP A 19 -53.18 6.63 -14.66
CA ASP A 19 -52.65 6.29 -13.35
C ASP A 19 -52.65 4.78 -13.07
N ASP A 20 -51.68 4.32 -12.28
CA ASP A 20 -51.98 3.46 -11.13
C ASP A 20 -50.85 3.59 -10.11
N GLU A 21 -51.19 4.29 -9.01
CA GLU A 21 -50.52 4.24 -7.73
C GLU A 21 -50.58 2.81 -7.17
N GLU A 22 -49.46 2.24 -6.75
CA GLU A 22 -49.47 1.32 -5.60
C GLU A 22 -48.35 1.67 -4.62
N ASP A 23 -48.86 1.81 -3.40
CA ASP A 23 -48.34 2.20 -2.10
C ASP A 23 -47.60 1.05 -1.41
N ASP A 24 -47.02 1.37 -0.25
CA ASP A 24 -46.57 0.47 0.82
C ASP A 24 -45.32 -0.42 0.57
N ASP A 25 -44.21 -0.11 1.24
CA ASP A 25 -44.10 -0.43 2.68
C ASP A 25 -42.81 0.17 3.27
N ASP A 26 -43.00 0.96 4.32
CA ASP A 26 -42.01 1.26 5.36
C ASP A 26 -41.55 -0.06 6.01
N GLU A 27 -40.26 -0.37 5.98
CA GLU A 27 -39.62 -1.06 7.11
C GLU A 27 -38.25 -0.41 7.40
N GLU A 28 -38.28 0.40 8.46
CA GLU A 28 -37.14 0.78 9.30
C GLU A 28 -36.32 -0.46 9.69
N GLU A 29 -35.02 -0.49 9.36
CA GLU A 29 -34.04 -1.13 10.23
C GLU A 29 -32.93 -0.12 10.55
N ASP A 30 -33.16 0.53 11.68
CA ASP A 30 -32.19 1.07 12.60
C ASP A 30 -31.15 -0.02 12.92
N ASP A 31 -30.04 -0.06 12.17
CA ASP A 31 -28.85 -0.77 12.59
C ASP A 31 -27.93 0.24 13.28
N ASP A 32 -28.29 0.50 14.55
CA ASP A 32 -27.34 0.84 15.59
C ASP A 32 -26.23 -0.23 15.59
N GLU A 33 -25.26 -0.09 14.68
CA GLU A 33 -23.98 -0.78 14.81
C GLU A 33 -23.31 -0.19 16.05
N GLU A 34 -23.60 -0.82 17.19
CA GLU A 34 -22.88 -0.66 18.43
C GLU A 34 -21.39 -0.62 18.10
N VAL A 35 -20.78 0.53 18.40
CA VAL A 35 -19.35 0.68 18.43
C VAL A 35 -18.86 -0.29 19.49
N ASP A 36 -18.53 -1.50 19.06
CA ASP A 36 -17.78 -2.47 19.85
C ASP A 36 -16.41 -1.83 20.07
N GLU A 37 -16.31 -1.11 21.18
CA GLU A 37 -15.05 -0.74 21.82
C GLU A 37 -14.36 -2.05 22.20
N GLU A 38 -13.85 -2.80 21.21
CA GLU A 38 -12.97 -3.92 21.46
C GLU A 38 -11.74 -3.33 22.18
N GLU A 39 -11.69 -3.66 23.47
CA GLU A 39 -10.61 -3.36 24.39
C GLU A 39 -9.30 -3.63 23.68
N VAL A 40 -8.44 -2.60 23.69
CA VAL A 40 -7.05 -2.70 23.26
C VAL A 40 -6.38 -3.71 24.20
N GLU A 41 -6.36 -4.98 23.81
CA GLU A 41 -5.40 -5.95 24.34
C GLU A 41 -4.02 -5.49 23.84
N GLU A 42 -3.36 -4.69 24.68
CA GLU A 42 -1.93 -4.48 24.64
C GLU A 42 -1.27 -5.85 24.80
N GLU A 43 -1.01 -6.55 23.68
CA GLU A 43 -0.07 -7.65 23.68
C GLU A 43 1.32 -7.07 23.95
N GLU A 44 1.67 -7.00 25.24
CA GLU A 44 3.04 -6.97 25.70
C GLU A 44 3.70 -8.28 25.21
N GLU A 45 4.34 -8.24 24.05
CA GLU A 45 5.25 -9.29 23.62
C GLU A 45 6.39 -9.37 24.63
N GLU A 46 6.31 -10.36 25.53
CA GLU A 46 7.38 -10.74 26.44
C GLU A 46 8.64 -11.05 25.62
N GLU A 47 9.71 -10.34 25.94
CA GLU A 47 11.05 -10.52 25.39
C GLU A 47 11.58 -11.92 25.74
N GLU A 48 11.50 -12.87 24.82
CA GLU A 48 12.37 -14.06 24.87
C GLU A 48 13.77 -13.65 24.35
N GLU A 49 14.62 -13.23 25.28
CA GLU A 49 16.07 -13.15 25.09
C GLU A 49 16.61 -14.57 24.85
N GLU A 50 16.77 -14.97 23.59
CA GLU A 50 17.63 -16.11 23.25
C GLU A 50 19.09 -15.71 23.49
N GLU A 51 19.58 -15.95 24.71
CA GLU A 51 21.00 -16.05 25.02
C GLU A 51 21.60 -17.25 24.27
N GLU A 52 22.24 -17.00 23.13
CA GLU A 52 23.12 -18.01 22.51
C GLU A 52 24.34 -18.23 23.41
N GLU A 53 24.37 -19.39 24.06
CA GLU A 53 25.52 -19.94 24.79
C GLU A 53 26.72 -20.13 23.84
N GLU A 54 27.77 -19.31 23.99
CA GLU A 54 29.09 -19.64 23.46
C GLU A 54 29.90 -20.41 24.51
N GLU A 55 30.20 -21.67 24.19
CA GLU A 55 30.98 -22.57 25.03
C GLU A 55 32.36 -22.00 25.42
N GLU A 56 32.61 -21.97 26.73
CA GLU A 56 33.90 -21.66 27.32
C GLU A 56 34.88 -22.83 27.14
N SER A 57 35.77 -22.71 26.15
CA SER A 57 37.02 -23.49 26.09
C SER A 57 38.22 -22.58 26.40
N SER A 58 38.51 -22.45 27.70
CA SER A 58 39.79 -22.13 28.34
C SER A 58 40.97 -21.62 27.48
N GLY A 59 41.34 -20.36 27.71
CA GLY A 59 42.74 -19.94 27.79
C GLY A 59 43.37 -19.22 26.59
N ASN A 60 43.15 -17.91 26.46
CA ASN A 60 44.23 -16.92 26.38
C ASN A 60 43.67 -15.49 26.33
N LYS A 61 44.31 -14.59 27.09
CA LYS A 61 43.97 -13.17 27.17
C LYS A 61 44.40 -12.48 25.88
N LEU A 62 43.47 -12.23 24.97
CA LEU A 62 43.68 -11.41 23.78
C LEU A 62 42.45 -10.50 23.63
N SER A 63 42.71 -9.19 23.68
CA SER A 63 41.74 -8.11 23.63
C SER A 63 40.70 -8.30 22.53
N THR A 64 39.41 -8.32 22.89
CA THR A 64 38.30 -8.22 21.94
C THR A 64 38.52 -6.96 21.09
N PRO A 65 38.65 -7.06 19.76
CA PRO A 65 38.71 -5.88 18.92
C PRO A 65 37.35 -5.18 19.02
N ALA A 66 37.36 -3.86 19.16
CA ALA A 66 36.15 -3.04 19.18
C ALA A 66 35.24 -3.48 18.02
N SER A 67 34.06 -3.99 18.36
CA SER A 67 33.06 -4.47 17.40
C SER A 67 32.87 -3.38 16.34
N ALA A 68 33.27 -3.70 15.11
CA ALA A 68 33.05 -2.80 13.98
C ALA A 68 31.55 -2.51 13.90
N PRO A 69 31.12 -1.28 13.57
CA PRO A 69 29.70 -0.95 13.46
C PRO A 69 29.02 -1.96 12.54
N ARG A 70 28.09 -2.75 13.09
CA ARG A 70 27.32 -3.74 12.31
C ARG A 70 26.62 -2.95 11.19
N PRO A 71 26.75 -3.36 9.91
CA PRO A 71 26.14 -2.63 8.82
C PRO A 71 24.62 -2.56 9.04
N PRO A 72 23.98 -1.46 8.63
CA PRO A 72 22.54 -1.32 8.75
C PRO A 72 21.82 -2.43 7.96
N ASP A 73 20.90 -3.15 8.63
CA ASP A 73 20.22 -4.30 8.05
C ASP A 73 18.83 -3.90 7.50
N VAL A 74 18.71 -3.94 6.17
CA VAL A 74 17.45 -3.70 5.44
C VAL A 74 16.43 -4.79 5.75
N SER A 75 16.88 -6.03 5.95
CA SER A 75 15.99 -7.16 6.25
C SER A 75 15.30 -6.95 7.59
N SER A 76 16.04 -6.56 8.62
CA SER A 76 15.47 -6.19 9.93
C SER A 76 14.42 -5.08 9.83
N PHE A 77 14.63 -4.07 8.98
CA PHE A 77 13.64 -3.03 8.74
C PHE A 77 12.38 -3.57 8.03
N LEU A 78 12.53 -4.38 6.98
CA LEU A 78 11.39 -4.93 6.24
C LEU A 78 10.63 -5.99 7.04
N SER A 79 11.25 -6.67 8.01
CA SER A 79 10.53 -7.57 8.91
C SER A 79 9.77 -6.80 9.99
N PHE A 80 10.37 -5.74 10.53
CA PHE A 80 9.84 -4.97 11.65
C PHE A 80 10.04 -3.47 11.40
N PRO A 81 9.17 -2.86 10.57
CA PRO A 81 9.36 -1.50 10.09
C PRO A 81 9.19 -0.49 11.23
N SER A 82 10.22 0.34 11.45
CA SER A 82 10.15 1.47 12.38
C SER A 82 10.87 2.71 11.81
N PRO A 83 10.46 3.93 12.21
CA PRO A 83 11.11 5.16 11.76
C PRO A 83 12.62 5.18 12.07
N ASP A 84 13.02 4.74 13.26
CA ASP A 84 14.42 4.67 13.66
C ASP A 84 15.24 3.72 12.78
N LYS A 85 14.68 2.56 12.44
CA LYS A 85 15.36 1.59 11.58
C LYS A 85 15.53 2.14 10.16
N LEU A 86 14.53 2.84 9.61
CA LEU A 86 14.64 3.50 8.32
C LEU A 86 15.73 4.58 8.32
N LEU A 87 15.80 5.39 9.38
CA LEU A 87 16.81 6.43 9.51
C LEU A 87 18.22 5.87 9.69
N LYS A 88 18.36 4.77 10.45
CA LYS A 88 19.64 4.04 10.67
C LYS A 88 20.26 3.50 9.38
N LEU A 89 19.48 3.26 8.32
CA LEU A 89 20.01 2.88 7.00
C LEU A 89 20.88 3.98 6.35
N GLY A 90 20.81 5.22 6.83
CA GLY A 90 21.59 6.34 6.33
C GLY A 90 21.22 6.78 4.92
N ASP A 91 22.04 7.66 4.32
CA ASP A 91 21.70 8.33 3.06
C ASP A 91 21.55 7.40 1.85
N LYS A 92 22.03 6.15 1.97
CA LYS A 92 21.89 5.11 0.93
C LYS A 92 20.65 4.23 1.11
N ARG A 93 19.76 4.56 2.07
CA ARG A 93 18.57 3.76 2.41
C ARG A 93 17.75 3.33 1.20
N ALA A 94 17.44 4.27 0.31
CA ALA A 94 16.59 4.04 -0.84
C ALA A 94 17.20 2.99 -1.78
N PHE A 95 18.49 3.13 -2.08
CA PHE A 95 19.25 2.18 -2.89
C PHE A 95 19.42 0.80 -2.22
N LEU A 96 19.58 0.76 -0.90
CA LEU A 96 19.70 -0.50 -0.15
C LEU A 96 18.38 -1.28 -0.16
N ILE A 97 17.25 -0.59 0.07
CA ILE A 97 15.90 -1.16 -0.01
C ILE A 97 15.63 -1.68 -1.42
N GLU A 98 15.91 -0.86 -2.43
CA GLU A 98 15.70 -1.18 -3.84
C GLU A 98 16.52 -2.40 -4.32
N GLN A 99 17.68 -2.67 -3.71
CA GLN A 99 18.48 -3.87 -4.01
C GLN A 99 17.97 -5.13 -3.31
N GLN A 100 17.37 -4.99 -2.13
CA GLN A 100 16.89 -6.13 -1.34
C GLN A 100 15.52 -6.63 -1.82
N VAL A 101 14.69 -5.74 -2.36
CA VAL A 101 13.34 -6.07 -2.85
C VAL A 101 13.41 -6.62 -4.27
N ASP A 102 12.77 -7.78 -4.49
CA ASP A 102 12.58 -8.33 -5.82
C ASP A 102 11.50 -7.52 -6.56
N VAL A 103 11.94 -6.52 -7.32
CA VAL A 103 11.06 -5.66 -8.14
C VAL A 103 10.46 -6.37 -9.35
N THR A 104 10.78 -7.64 -9.61
CA THR A 104 10.13 -8.40 -10.68
C THR A 104 8.79 -8.98 -10.23
N ASP A 105 8.60 -9.11 -8.91
CA ASP A 105 7.37 -9.57 -8.28
C ASP A 105 6.52 -8.39 -7.78
N GLY A 106 5.32 -8.26 -8.34
CA GLY A 106 4.36 -7.20 -7.99
C GLY A 106 3.90 -7.27 -6.54
N THR A 107 3.70 -8.47 -6.00
CA THR A 107 3.27 -8.68 -4.62
C THR A 107 4.37 -8.32 -3.63
N LYS A 108 5.62 -8.74 -3.89
CA LYS A 108 6.76 -8.35 -3.04
C LYS A 108 7.04 -6.86 -3.07
N THR A 109 6.86 -6.24 -4.22
CA THR A 109 6.97 -4.78 -4.35
C THR A 109 5.86 -4.06 -3.57
N ALA A 110 4.62 -4.57 -3.61
CA ALA A 110 3.50 -4.03 -2.83
C ALA A 110 3.69 -4.20 -1.32
N GLU A 111 4.12 -5.38 -0.86
CA GLU A 111 4.46 -5.63 0.56
C GLU A 111 5.54 -4.66 1.04
N ALA A 112 6.61 -4.48 0.26
CA ALA A 112 7.68 -3.55 0.60
C ALA A 112 7.20 -2.10 0.61
N PHE A 113 6.40 -1.68 -0.37
CA PHE A 113 5.78 -0.36 -0.39
C PHE A 113 4.99 -0.10 0.89
N LEU A 114 4.13 -1.03 1.31
CA LEU A 114 3.32 -0.87 2.51
C LEU A 114 4.18 -0.81 3.78
N LYS A 115 5.20 -1.67 3.89
CA LYS A 115 6.14 -1.68 5.02
C LYS A 115 6.94 -0.38 5.15
N ILE A 116 7.30 0.26 4.03
CA ILE A 116 7.99 1.56 4.05
C ILE A 116 7.00 2.68 4.38
N ALA A 117 5.79 2.62 3.83
CA ALA A 117 4.76 3.62 4.07
C ALA A 117 4.18 3.58 5.50
N SER A 118 4.21 2.42 6.17
CA SER A 118 3.71 2.26 7.54
C SER A 118 4.47 3.10 8.57
N VAL A 119 5.75 3.42 8.29
CA VAL A 119 6.58 4.26 9.18
C VAL A 119 6.49 5.75 8.86
N TYR A 120 5.62 6.14 7.93
CA TYR A 120 5.38 7.54 7.61
C TYR A 120 4.90 8.31 8.85
N LYS A 121 5.52 9.45 9.11
CA LYS A 121 5.15 10.39 10.19
C LYS A 121 5.06 11.79 9.61
N GLU A 122 3.87 12.38 9.65
CA GLU A 122 3.66 13.70 9.06
C GLU A 122 4.42 14.79 9.83
N GLU A 123 4.47 14.69 11.16
CA GLU A 123 5.19 15.64 12.02
C GLU A 123 6.71 15.58 11.87
N ASN A 124 7.27 14.46 11.42
CA ASN A 124 8.71 14.25 11.30
C ASN A 124 9.17 14.35 9.85
N LYS A 125 9.69 15.53 9.47
CA LYS A 125 10.16 15.79 8.10
C LYS A 125 11.26 14.85 7.63
N ASP A 126 12.18 14.46 8.51
CA ASP A 126 13.29 13.58 8.16
C ASP A 126 12.78 12.17 7.82
N VAL A 127 11.88 11.64 8.64
CA VAL A 127 11.23 10.34 8.40
C VAL A 127 10.35 10.40 7.16
N LYS A 128 9.51 11.44 7.03
CA LYS A 128 8.66 11.67 5.85
C LYS A 128 9.48 11.65 4.57
N ASN A 129 10.54 12.46 4.49
CA ASN A 129 11.39 12.51 3.31
C ASN A 129 12.08 11.17 3.04
N ALA A 130 12.54 10.48 4.09
CA ALA A 130 13.15 9.16 3.97
C ALA A 130 12.19 8.11 3.41
N VAL A 131 10.92 8.13 3.83
CA VAL A 131 9.86 7.24 3.33
C VAL A 131 9.59 7.52 1.86
N LEU A 132 9.30 8.77 1.51
CA LEU A 132 8.95 9.16 0.14
C LEU A 132 10.10 8.89 -0.84
N ASP A 133 11.34 9.24 -0.47
CA ASP A 133 12.53 8.97 -1.29
C ASP A 133 12.78 7.47 -1.51
N SER A 134 12.59 6.66 -0.46
CA SER A 134 12.74 5.19 -0.53
C SER A 134 11.69 4.56 -1.44
N ILE A 135 10.44 5.00 -1.32
CA ILE A 135 9.33 4.53 -2.13
C ILE A 135 9.48 4.97 -3.59
N ASP A 136 9.84 6.23 -3.83
CA ASP A 136 10.05 6.76 -5.18
C ASP A 136 11.16 5.99 -5.88
N THR A 137 12.27 5.74 -5.20
CA THR A 137 13.39 4.96 -5.73
C THR A 137 12.97 3.52 -6.06
N LEU A 138 12.25 2.86 -5.14
CA LEU A 138 11.74 1.50 -5.32
C LEU A 138 10.81 1.40 -6.54
N LEU A 139 9.77 2.24 -6.59
CA LEU A 139 8.76 2.17 -7.64
C LEU A 139 9.31 2.65 -8.99
N LYS A 140 10.18 3.65 -9.00
CA LYS A 140 10.84 4.09 -10.24
C LYS A 140 11.66 2.97 -10.85
N LYS A 141 12.39 2.19 -10.04
CA LYS A 141 13.13 1.02 -10.53
C LYS A 141 12.18 -0.09 -10.98
N ALA A 142 11.10 -0.35 -10.25
CA ALA A 142 10.11 -1.35 -10.62
C ALA A 142 9.45 -1.03 -11.97
N PHE A 143 8.89 0.17 -12.14
CA PHE A 143 8.25 0.58 -13.39
C PHE A 143 9.23 0.76 -14.56
N ALA A 144 10.52 1.03 -14.30
CA ALA A 144 11.55 1.02 -15.33
C ALA A 144 11.97 -0.40 -15.76
N THR A 145 11.62 -1.43 -14.99
CA THR A 145 11.98 -2.84 -15.24
C THR A 145 11.00 -3.46 -16.25
N PRO A 146 11.44 -3.88 -17.46
CA PRO A 146 10.51 -4.34 -18.50
C PRO A 146 9.69 -5.59 -18.14
N SER A 147 10.19 -6.43 -17.23
CA SER A 147 9.49 -7.62 -16.75
C SER A 147 8.45 -7.31 -15.67
N PHE A 148 8.47 -6.10 -15.10
CA PHE A 148 7.55 -5.73 -14.03
C PHE A 148 6.12 -5.59 -14.55
N GLN A 149 5.22 -6.34 -13.92
CA GLN A 149 3.81 -6.32 -14.26
C GLN A 149 3.09 -5.31 -13.36
N GLY A 150 2.98 -4.06 -13.81
CA GLY A 150 2.34 -2.98 -13.02
C GLY A 150 0.90 -3.31 -12.56
N TYR A 151 0.13 -4.05 -13.38
CA TYR A 151 -1.20 -4.53 -13.00
C TYR A 151 -1.16 -5.55 -11.85
N SER A 152 -0.14 -6.42 -11.81
CA SER A 152 0.06 -7.35 -10.69
C SER A 152 0.34 -6.58 -9.40
N PHE A 153 1.21 -5.57 -9.46
CA PHE A 153 1.46 -4.69 -8.32
C PHE A 153 0.18 -3.99 -7.82
N VAL A 154 -0.60 -3.37 -8.71
CA VAL A 154 -1.85 -2.70 -8.32
C VAL A 154 -2.86 -3.68 -7.73
N SER A 155 -3.03 -4.85 -8.35
CA SER A 155 -3.95 -5.89 -7.84
C SER A 155 -3.54 -6.36 -6.46
N SER A 156 -2.26 -6.69 -6.26
CA SER A 156 -1.74 -7.09 -4.95
C SER A 156 -1.85 -5.97 -3.91
N LEU A 157 -1.63 -4.71 -4.30
CA LEU A 157 -1.80 -3.57 -3.42
C LEU A 157 -3.26 -3.43 -2.95
N LEU A 158 -4.23 -3.54 -3.87
CA LEU A 158 -5.65 -3.49 -3.55
C LEU A 158 -6.09 -4.65 -2.63
N VAL A 159 -5.55 -5.86 -2.84
CA VAL A 159 -5.79 -7.01 -1.96
C VAL A 159 -5.23 -6.75 -0.56
N LEU A 160 -3.98 -6.28 -0.47
CA LEU A 160 -3.32 -6.00 0.81
C LEU A 160 -3.97 -4.84 1.56
N LEU A 161 -4.57 -3.86 0.85
CA LEU A 161 -5.37 -2.79 1.44
C LEU A 161 -6.81 -3.25 1.81
N GLY A 162 -7.21 -4.48 1.48
CA GLY A 162 -8.55 -5.01 1.76
C GLY A 162 -9.65 -4.49 0.83
N LEU A 163 -9.30 -3.80 -0.26
CA LEU A 163 -10.25 -3.20 -1.20
C LEU A 163 -10.84 -4.20 -2.19
N ILE A 164 -10.12 -5.31 -2.44
CA ILE A 164 -10.59 -6.41 -3.29
C ILE A 164 -10.27 -7.76 -2.68
N LYS A 165 -11.07 -8.76 -3.01
CA LYS A 165 -10.88 -10.15 -2.58
C LYS A 165 -9.89 -10.86 -3.52
N SER A 166 -8.90 -11.54 -2.96
CA SER A 166 -8.07 -12.49 -3.69
C SER A 166 -8.65 -13.90 -3.65
N GLU A 167 -8.31 -14.72 -4.65
CA GLU A 167 -8.57 -16.17 -4.61
C GLU A 167 -7.76 -16.84 -3.47
N ASP A 168 -6.53 -16.37 -3.28
CA ASP A 168 -5.68 -16.74 -2.17
C ASP A 168 -6.18 -16.14 -0.84
N LYS A 169 -5.93 -16.85 0.26
CA LYS A 169 -6.24 -16.38 1.62
C LYS A 169 -5.17 -15.40 2.12
N VAL A 170 -4.99 -14.29 1.42
CA VAL A 170 -4.08 -13.22 1.85
C VAL A 170 -4.80 -12.40 2.92
N LYS A 171 -4.16 -12.23 4.09
CA LYS A 171 -4.67 -11.36 5.15
C LYS A 171 -4.40 -9.90 4.75
N PRO A 172 -5.43 -9.03 4.70
CA PRO A 172 -5.22 -7.60 4.52
C PRO A 172 -4.34 -7.02 5.63
N VAL A 173 -3.59 -5.98 5.30
CA VAL A 173 -2.78 -5.20 6.23
C VAL A 173 -3.67 -4.18 6.92
N LEU A 174 -3.40 -3.90 8.21
CA LEU A 174 -4.03 -2.79 8.90
C LEU A 174 -3.63 -1.46 8.22
N VAL A 175 -4.61 -0.81 7.59
CA VAL A 175 -4.37 0.40 6.82
C VAL A 175 -4.16 1.58 7.77
N VAL A 176 -2.89 1.97 7.95
CA VAL A 176 -2.54 3.24 8.63
C VAL A 176 -2.52 4.43 7.66
N PRO A 177 -2.71 5.68 8.15
CA PRO A 177 -2.72 6.88 7.32
C PRO A 177 -1.49 7.05 6.41
N GLY A 178 -0.34 6.55 6.86
CA GLY A 178 0.91 6.58 6.09
C GLY A 178 0.83 5.92 4.72
N HIS A 179 0.06 4.83 4.59
CA HIS A 179 -0.14 4.14 3.31
C HIS A 179 -0.82 5.04 2.28
N LEU A 180 -1.87 5.75 2.69
CA LEU A 180 -2.63 6.62 1.79
C LEU A 180 -1.84 7.86 1.41
N HIS A 181 -1.11 8.47 2.35
CA HIS A 181 -0.23 9.60 2.03
C HIS A 181 0.91 9.23 1.08
N ALA A 182 1.54 8.07 1.29
CA ALA A 182 2.55 7.56 0.37
C ALA A 182 1.93 7.26 -1.00
N LEU A 183 0.73 6.68 -1.04
CA LEU A 183 0.03 6.38 -2.29
C LEU A 183 -0.32 7.64 -3.08
N GLU A 184 -0.87 8.65 -2.41
CA GLU A 184 -1.17 9.97 -2.99
C GLU A 184 0.08 10.63 -3.58
N HIS A 185 1.23 10.48 -2.92
CA HIS A 185 2.51 10.99 -3.42
C HIS A 185 2.96 10.29 -4.69
N VAL A 186 2.93 8.94 -4.73
CA VAL A 186 3.49 8.17 -5.85
C VAL A 186 2.66 8.25 -7.12
N VAL A 187 1.33 8.33 -7.01
CA VAL A 187 0.43 8.44 -8.18
C VAL A 187 0.58 9.78 -8.90
N ARG A 188 1.14 10.79 -8.22
CA ARG A 188 1.47 12.10 -8.81
C ARG A 188 2.82 12.13 -9.52
N GLN A 189 3.64 11.08 -9.38
CA GLN A 189 4.97 11.04 -9.98
C GLN A 189 4.92 10.62 -11.45
N ASP A 190 5.81 11.20 -12.27
CA ASP A 190 5.85 10.93 -13.71
C ASP A 190 6.20 9.49 -14.09
N TYR A 191 6.82 8.73 -13.17
CA TYR A 191 7.17 7.32 -13.41
C TYR A 191 5.96 6.38 -13.25
N PHE A 192 4.88 6.84 -12.61
CA PHE A 192 3.74 6.00 -12.29
C PHE A 192 2.79 5.91 -13.49
N PRO A 193 2.47 4.71 -14.02
CA PRO A 193 1.62 4.57 -15.21
C PRO A 193 0.21 5.12 -14.97
N LYS A 194 -0.28 5.96 -15.87
CA LYS A 194 -1.59 6.62 -15.73
C LYS A 194 -2.75 5.65 -15.73
N GLU A 195 -2.59 4.52 -16.44
CA GLU A 195 -3.59 3.45 -16.48
C GLU A 195 -3.79 2.85 -15.08
N ASN A 196 -2.69 2.69 -14.33
CA ASN A 196 -2.72 2.18 -12.96
C ASN A 196 -3.32 3.19 -11.99
N VAL A 197 -3.09 4.49 -12.20
CA VAL A 197 -3.70 5.55 -11.38
C VAL A 197 -5.22 5.52 -11.49
N ALA A 198 -5.76 5.44 -12.70
CA ALA A 198 -7.21 5.39 -12.92
C ALA A 198 -7.88 4.18 -12.23
N VAL A 199 -7.19 3.03 -12.19
CA VAL A 199 -7.66 1.86 -11.47
C VAL A 199 -7.67 2.11 -9.96
N LEU A 200 -6.56 2.63 -9.40
CA LEU A 200 -6.48 2.94 -7.96
C LEU A 200 -7.55 3.96 -7.53
N GLU A 201 -7.74 5.03 -8.31
CA GLU A 201 -8.78 6.04 -8.04
C GLU A 201 -10.18 5.42 -7.99
N ALA A 202 -10.51 4.54 -8.94
CA ALA A 202 -11.83 3.90 -9.00
C ALA A 202 -12.14 3.01 -7.79
N PHE A 203 -11.13 2.46 -7.12
CA PHE A 203 -11.32 1.66 -5.90
C PHE A 203 -11.27 2.50 -4.63
N MET A 204 -10.51 3.60 -4.59
CA MET A 204 -10.42 4.46 -3.41
C MET A 204 -11.56 5.48 -3.30
N SER A 205 -12.33 5.72 -4.37
CA SER A 205 -13.48 6.64 -4.36
C SER A 205 -14.81 5.97 -3.98
N ARG A 206 -14.79 4.69 -3.60
CA ARG A 206 -16.00 3.91 -3.30
C ARG A 206 -16.31 3.89 -1.82
#